data_AF-A0A2A6RNL3-F1
#
_entry.id   AF-A0A2A6RNL3-F1
#
_cell.length_a   1.000
_cell.length_b   1.000
_cell.length_c   1.000
_cell.angle_alpha   90.00
_cell.angle_beta   90.00
_cell.angle_gamma   90.00
#
_symmetry.space_group_name_H-M   'P 1'
#
loop_
_entity.id
_entity.type
_entity.pdbx_description
1 polymer ?
#
loop_
_entity_poly.entity_id
_entity_poly.type
_entity_poly.pdbx_seq_one_letter_code
_entity_poly.pdbx_strand_id
1 'polypeptide(L)'
;MRNGSYETLAVETVIEKLPESRDYLREARIDSTNRMSLREAAMAVSVESDELLAQIEARMRRQARRSVERVASDVTTKAEVLV
;
A
#
# COMPACT_ATOMS: atom_id res chain seq x y z
N MET A 1 -11.07 10.60 -10.78
CA MET A 1 -10.78 9.72 -9.64
C MET A 1 -11.74 10.10 -8.52
N ARG A 2 -12.63 9.20 -8.08
CA ARG A 2 -13.74 9.51 -7.16
C ARG A 2 -13.63 8.62 -5.91
N ASN A 3 -12.49 8.68 -5.24
CA ASN A 3 -12.36 8.21 -3.85
C ASN A 3 -12.17 9.46 -3.02
N GLY A 4 -13.03 9.68 -2.02
CA GLY A 4 -12.85 10.78 -1.06
C GLY A 4 -11.42 10.73 -0.53
N SER A 5 -10.76 11.90 -0.46
CA SER A 5 -9.31 11.96 -0.23
C SER A 5 -8.93 11.16 1.02
N TYR A 6 -8.07 10.16 0.83
CA TYR A 6 -7.52 9.36 1.94
C TYR A 6 -6.78 10.22 2.96
N GLU A 7 -6.35 11.42 2.56
CA GLU A 7 -5.68 12.40 3.42
C GLU A 7 -6.51 12.78 4.65
N THR A 8 -7.84 12.85 4.53
CA THR A 8 -8.73 13.27 5.62
C THR A 8 -9.20 12.10 6.49
N LEU A 9 -8.91 10.87 6.08
CA LEU A 9 -9.25 9.68 6.85
C LEU A 9 -8.19 9.43 7.93
N ALA A 10 -8.63 8.85 9.04
CA ALA A 10 -7.71 8.36 10.07
C ALA A 10 -6.77 7.29 9.48
N VAL A 11 -5.52 7.26 9.94
CA VAL A 11 -4.51 6.28 9.50
C VAL A 11 -5.04 4.84 9.61
N GLU A 12 -5.74 4.52 10.70
CA GLU A 12 -6.39 3.21 10.91
C GLU A 12 -7.40 2.89 9.79
N THR A 13 -8.29 3.81 9.46
CA THR A 13 -9.28 3.63 8.38
C THR A 13 -8.62 3.49 7.01
N VAL A 14 -7.47 4.14 6.77
CA VAL A 14 -6.69 3.95 5.54
C VAL A 14 -6.13 2.53 5.48
N ILE A 15 -5.61 2.02 6.59
CA ILE A 15 -5.10 0.64 6.68
C ILE A 15 -6.22 -0.39 6.49
N GLU A 16 -7.41 -0.17 7.06
CA GLU A 16 -8.55 -1.06 6.84
C GLU A 16 -8.97 -1.14 5.36
N LYS A 17 -8.94 0.01 4.67
CA LYS A 17 -9.29 0.09 3.24
C LYS A 17 -8.17 -0.42 2.33
N LEU A 18 -6.92 -0.29 2.74
CA LEU A 18 -5.72 -0.66 2.01
C LEU A 18 -4.78 -1.43 2.96
N PRO A 19 -5.06 -2.71 3.27
CA PRO A 19 -4.27 -3.47 4.25
C PRO A 19 -2.79 -3.55 3.91
N GLU A 20 -2.44 -3.56 2.62
CA GLU A 20 -1.06 -3.58 2.14
C GLU A 20 -0.29 -2.29 2.44
N SER A 21 -0.98 -1.19 2.76
CA SER A 21 -0.35 0.09 3.12
C SER A 21 0.30 0.08 4.49
N ARG A 22 -0.08 -0.87 5.37
CA ARG A 22 0.37 -0.94 6.76
C ARG A 22 1.88 -0.97 6.91
N ASP A 23 2.55 -1.83 6.16
CA ASP A 23 4.01 -1.97 6.23
C ASP A 23 4.70 -0.68 5.78
N TYR A 24 4.13 0.04 4.80
CA TYR A 24 4.70 1.28 4.28
C TYR A 24 4.51 2.46 5.24
N LEU A 25 3.34 2.56 5.86
CA LEU A 25 3.12 3.56 6.91
C LEU A 25 4.10 3.33 8.07
N ARG A 26 4.32 2.06 8.45
CA ARG A 26 5.32 1.70 9.45
C ARG A 26 6.76 2.04 9.02
N GLU A 27 7.14 1.79 7.77
CA GLU A 27 8.44 2.19 7.20
C GLU A 27 8.63 3.72 7.26
N ALA A 28 7.56 4.48 7.01
CA ALA A 28 7.53 5.94 7.13
C ALA A 28 7.46 6.46 8.59
N ARG A 29 7.52 5.57 9.59
CA ARG A 29 7.37 5.87 11.02
C ARG A 29 6.01 6.51 11.38
N ILE A 30 4.99 6.26 10.56
CA ILE A 30 3.61 6.64 10.83
C ILE A 30 2.97 5.50 11.63
N ASP A 31 2.63 5.81 12.88
CA ASP A 31 1.94 4.87 13.77
C ASP A 31 0.43 4.93 13.56
N SER A 32 -0.19 3.76 13.44
CA SER A 32 -1.63 3.58 13.33
C SER A 32 -2.40 3.73 14.64
N THR A 33 -1.69 3.77 15.79
CA THR A 33 -2.31 3.96 17.11
C THR A 33 -2.73 5.40 17.36
N ASN A 34 -2.19 6.35 16.59
CA ASN A 34 -2.56 7.76 16.69
C ASN A 34 -3.85 8.03 15.92
N ARG A 35 -4.79 8.77 16.55
CA ARG A 35 -6.07 9.20 15.95
C ARG A 35 -5.90 10.30 14.88
N MET A 36 -4.70 10.47 14.34
CA MET A 36 -4.39 11.48 13.33
C MET A 36 -4.97 11.07 11.97
N SER A 37 -5.36 12.07 11.19
CA SER A 37 -5.57 11.88 9.77
C SER A 37 -4.27 11.52 9.06
N LEU A 38 -4.35 10.88 7.89
CA LEU A 38 -3.17 10.54 7.09
C LEU A 38 -2.32 11.78 6.79
N ARG A 39 -2.96 12.93 6.53
CA ARG A 39 -2.27 14.20 6.30
C ARG A 39 -1.50 14.66 7.54
N GLU A 40 -2.13 14.68 8.70
CA GLU A 40 -1.47 15.10 9.94
C GLU A 40 -0.31 14.16 10.30
N ALA A 41 -0.49 12.85 10.11
CA ALA A 41 0.54 11.86 10.36
C ALA A 41 1.74 12.03 9.41
N ALA A 42 1.48 12.29 8.12
CA ALA A 42 2.53 12.58 7.14
C ALA A 42 3.30 13.86 7.50
N MET A 43 2.59 14.93 7.89
CA MET A 43 3.21 16.18 8.35
C MET A 43 4.06 15.96 9.61
N ALA A 44 3.63 15.12 10.55
CA ALA A 44 4.39 14.82 11.76
C ALA A 44 5.75 14.16 11.48
N VAL A 45 5.88 13.44 10.35
CA VAL A 45 7.14 12.85 9.88
C VAL A 45 7.81 13.68 8.78
N SER A 46 7.34 14.91 8.54
CA SER A 46 7.87 15.84 7.52
C SER A 46 7.80 15.29 6.09
N VAL A 47 6.73 14.57 5.77
CA VAL A 47 6.44 14.03 4.43
C VAL A 47 5.13 14.64 3.92
N GLU A 48 5.09 15.01 2.64
CA GLU A 48 3.85 15.45 1.99
C GLU A 48 2.90 14.27 1.79
N SER A 49 1.63 14.44 2.15
CA SER A 49 0.64 13.35 2.08
C SER A 49 0.40 12.82 0.68
N ASP A 50 0.47 13.70 -0.33
CA ASP A 50 0.34 13.32 -1.75
C ASP A 50 1.50 12.43 -2.19
N GLU A 51 2.72 12.75 -1.76
CA GLU A 51 3.91 11.96 -2.07
C GLU A 51 3.81 10.58 -1.40
N LEU A 52 3.40 10.55 -0.12
CA LEU A 52 3.19 9.30 0.62
C LEU A 52 2.17 8.39 -0.09
N LEU A 53 1.02 8.95 -0.51
CA LEU A 53 0.00 8.20 -1.25
C LEU A 53 0.53 7.70 -2.59
N ALA A 54 1.25 8.53 -3.35
CA ALA A 54 1.85 8.13 -4.61
C ALA A 54 2.85 6.97 -4.43
N GLN A 55 3.65 7.00 -3.37
CA GLN A 55 4.59 5.93 -3.05
C GLN A 55 3.87 4.62 -2.69
N ILE A 56 2.81 4.70 -1.88
CA ILE A 56 1.97 3.54 -1.53
C ILE A 56 1.37 2.93 -2.80
N GLU A 57 0.72 3.73 -3.65
CA GLU A 57 0.13 3.25 -4.89
C GLU A 57 1.15 2.63 -5.85
N ALA A 58 2.28 3.29 -6.06
CA ALA A 58 3.33 2.80 -6.95
C ALA A 58 3.87 1.45 -6.48
N ARG A 59 3.91 1.21 -5.18
CA ARG A 59 4.39 -0.04 -4.61
C ARG A 59 3.34 -1.14 -4.63
N MET A 60 2.08 -0.83 -4.37
CA MET A 60 0.96 -1.76 -4.59
C MET A 60 0.91 -2.23 -6.05
N ARG A 61 1.08 -1.32 -7.02
CA ARG A 61 1.17 -1.67 -8.45
C ARG A 61 2.36 -2.60 -8.75
N ARG A 62 3.50 -2.44 -8.06
CA ARG A 62 4.66 -3.33 -8.21
C ARG A 62 4.41 -4.71 -7.60
N GLN A 63 3.77 -4.78 -6.42
CA GLN A 63 3.38 -6.05 -5.80
C GLN A 63 2.36 -6.80 -6.67
N ALA A 64 1.34 -6.12 -7.19
CA ALA A 64 0.37 -6.73 -8.08
C ALA A 64 1.03 -7.37 -9.32
N ARG A 65 2.01 -6.68 -9.93
CA ARG A 65 2.78 -7.24 -11.06
C ARG A 65 3.59 -8.47 -10.67
N ARG A 66 4.27 -8.46 -9.52
CA ARG A 66 5.04 -9.62 -9.02
C ARG A 66 4.16 -10.82 -8.69
N SER A 67 2.97 -10.58 -8.14
CA SER A 67 2.00 -11.66 -7.86
C SER A 67 1.49 -12.31 -9.15
N VAL A 68 1.22 -11.52 -10.20
CA VAL A 68 0.83 -12.03 -11.52
C VAL A 68 1.98 -12.83 -12.15
N GLU A 69 3.21 -12.34 -12.06
CA GLU A 69 4.39 -13.02 -12.60
C GLU A 69 4.67 -14.35 -11.88
N ARG A 70 4.48 -14.39 -10.56
CA ARG A 70 4.63 -15.62 -9.75
C ARG A 70 3.59 -16.67 -10.11
N VAL A 71 2.34 -16.27 -10.36
CA VAL A 71 1.28 -17.18 -10.81
C VAL A 71 1.58 -17.70 -12.23
N ALA A 72 2.08 -16.84 -13.13
CA ALA A 72 2.47 -17.27 -14.47
C ALA A 72 3.61 -18.30 -14.45
N SER A 73 4.64 -18.11 -13.61
CA SER A 73 5.74 -19.07 -13.47
C SER A 73 5.32 -20.42 -12.86
N ASP A 74 4.31 -20.42 -12.00
CA ASP A 74 3.82 -21.65 -11.36
C ASP A 74 2.92 -22.48 -12.31
N VAL A 75 2.25 -21.83 -13.27
CA VAL A 75 1.47 -22.50 -14.33
C VAL A 75 2.38 -23.17 -15.35
N THR A 76 3.50 -22.55 -15.74
CA THR A 76 4.46 -23.15 -16.68
C THR A 76 5.15 -24.38 -16.09
N THR A 77 5.52 -24.36 -14.81
CA THR A 77 6.22 -25.48 -14.16
C THR A 77 5.34 -26.74 -14.04
N LYS A 78 4.02 -26.58 -13.89
CA LYS A 78 3.09 -27.73 -13.86
C LYS A 78 2.84 -28.36 -15.23
N ALA A 79 3.06 -27.63 -16.33
CA ALA A 79 2.86 -28.16 -17.67
C ALA A 79 4.02 -29.07 -18.13
N GLU A 80 5.23 -28.91 -17.58
CA GLU A 80 6.40 -29.72 -17.94
C GLU A 80 6.49 -31.07 -17.21
N VAL A 81 5.77 -31.27 -16.11
CA VAL A 81 5.81 -32.54 -15.33
C VAL A 81 4.81 -33.60 -15.86
N LEU A 82 4.05 -33.27 -16.91
CA LEU A 82 2.99 -34.11 -17.48
C LEU A 82 3.32 -34.68 -18.88
N VAL A 83 4.58 -34.69 -19.30
CA VAL A 83 5.03 -35.29 -20.58
C VAL A 83 5.91 -36.51 -20.34
#